data_AF-A0A956D4U5-F1
#
_entry.id   AF-A0A956D4U5-F1
#
_cell.length_a   1.000
_cell.length_b   1.000
_cell.length_c   1.000
_cell.angle_alpha   90.00
_cell.angle_beta   90.00
_cell.angle_gamma   90.00
#
_symmetry.space_group_name_H-M   'P 1'
#
loop_
_entity.id
_entity.type
_entity.pdbx_description
1 polymer ?
#
loop_
_entity_poly.entity_id
_entity_poly.type
_entity_poly.pdbx_seq_one_letter_code
_entity_poly.pdbx_strand_id
1 'polypeptide(L)'
;MTSEHLPHPRKIVALSVYVAALALAAWNAEALLAWLGDLPTHYGWLGYALVALGVAVGVALALPASALYVACGLAFGFGPGLGVALVGGALGSTVSFGFARWLRGQRPRRLDAVESRLGPLEEAVRTRGRSLLVWLRLSPFVPLSTVNVGAGLLRLRWRDFFLTLPASAAGALLFAGGGSLGERLANGRFGATEITALAILAASFVGLLFVGRAVRRELAAASSSKPTHPSVLRRPDTTLSPPLRPERRVGVEIELTGLDVDEATGCVMEVLGGRSRSSQTPLVRHVETELGDFEIERDSDPLKAAAARAERDELVLRDQFLLHVAEPWIPTEIVSPPLPIDALPELDRVCDALREAGAHGTRHSPLNALGLHLNPEVVGEDAATILATLRAFFLLRGFLRRDGAIDWSRRASPYIEPHSDAYVALVLDPEYDPDLDTLIEDYLEHEPSRNRELDLMPLFAHLRPERIARLNDPRIKARPTWHYRLPNCDLDDPEWSVTEEWQRWLLVERLASDPARLADWIDEWNRYGRVDRWLGAWVDEAERRIAS
;
A
#
# COMPACT_ATOMS: atom_id res chain seq x y z
N MET A 1 -22.57 6.72 -26.84
CA MET A 1 -23.56 5.85 -26.17
C MET A 1 -23.01 4.43 -26.14
N THR A 2 -22.12 4.21 -25.19
CA THR A 2 -21.46 2.93 -24.93
C THR A 2 -22.39 2.07 -24.09
N SER A 3 -22.72 0.88 -24.58
CA SER A 3 -23.47 -0.11 -23.82
C SER A 3 -22.61 -0.53 -22.62
N GLU A 4 -22.90 0.02 -21.45
CA GLU A 4 -22.48 -0.57 -20.18
C GLU A 4 -22.77 -2.06 -20.26
N HIS A 5 -21.74 -2.90 -20.10
CA HIS A 5 -21.91 -4.33 -19.90
C HIS A 5 -22.59 -4.53 -18.54
N LEU A 6 -23.90 -4.30 -18.52
CA LEU A 6 -24.80 -4.65 -17.44
C LEU A 6 -24.51 -6.12 -17.09
N PRO A 7 -24.28 -6.44 -15.81
CA PRO A 7 -24.07 -7.81 -15.40
C PRO A 7 -25.23 -8.65 -15.93
N HIS A 8 -24.91 -9.73 -16.65
CA HIS A 8 -25.87 -10.65 -17.28
C HIS A 8 -27.11 -10.80 -16.39
N PRO A 9 -28.36 -10.70 -16.89
CA PRO A 9 -29.58 -10.64 -16.07
C PRO A 9 -29.68 -11.72 -14.97
N ARG A 10 -29.07 -12.89 -15.20
CA ARG A 10 -28.94 -13.97 -14.21
C ARG A 10 -28.12 -13.61 -12.97
N LYS A 11 -27.07 -12.77 -13.11
CA LYS A 11 -26.22 -12.28 -12.02
C LYS A 11 -26.91 -11.21 -11.18
N ILE A 12 -27.66 -10.30 -11.82
CA ILE A 12 -28.48 -9.30 -11.13
C ILE A 12 -29.57 -10.01 -10.34
N VAL A 13 -30.29 -10.95 -10.96
CA VAL A 13 -31.33 -11.74 -10.27
C VAL A 13 -30.74 -12.55 -9.10
N ALA A 14 -29.59 -13.21 -9.28
CA ALA A 14 -28.94 -13.94 -8.20
C ALA A 14 -28.49 -13.04 -7.04
N LEU A 15 -27.94 -11.86 -7.34
CA LEU A 15 -27.54 -10.88 -6.33
C LEU A 15 -28.77 -10.28 -5.62
N SER A 16 -29.84 -9.97 -6.35
CA SER A 16 -31.09 -9.48 -5.78
C SER A 16 -31.77 -10.52 -4.90
N VAL A 17 -31.77 -11.81 -5.30
CA VAL A 17 -32.26 -12.92 -4.47
C VAL A 17 -31.40 -13.11 -3.22
N TYR A 18 -30.09 -13.01 -3.34
CA TYR A 18 -29.16 -13.10 -2.21
C TYR A 18 -29.35 -11.94 -1.21
N VAL A 19 -29.46 -10.70 -1.70
CA VAL A 19 -29.73 -9.51 -0.89
C VAL A 19 -31.12 -9.57 -0.25
N ALA A 20 -32.14 -10.04 -0.98
CA ALA A 20 -33.48 -10.23 -0.45
C ALA A 20 -33.53 -11.33 0.63
N ALA A 21 -32.80 -12.44 0.45
CA ALA A 21 -32.68 -13.49 1.46
C ALA A 21 -31.96 -13.00 2.73
N LEU A 22 -30.89 -12.19 2.56
CA LEU A 22 -30.20 -11.52 3.67
C LEU A 22 -31.11 -10.53 4.39
N ALA A 23 -31.86 -9.71 3.66
CA ALA A 23 -32.80 -8.74 4.21
C ALA A 23 -33.96 -9.44 4.95
N LEU A 24 -34.50 -10.54 4.41
CA LEU A 24 -35.56 -11.32 5.02
C LEU A 24 -35.09 -12.03 6.31
N ALA A 25 -33.86 -12.56 6.31
CA ALA A 25 -33.24 -13.15 7.49
C ALA A 25 -32.96 -12.10 8.57
N ALA A 26 -32.53 -10.90 8.19
CA ALA A 26 -32.35 -9.77 9.11
C ALA A 26 -33.68 -9.25 9.67
N TRP A 27 -34.74 -9.22 8.84
CA TRP A 27 -36.07 -8.75 9.23
C TRP A 27 -36.76 -9.65 10.26
N ASN A 28 -36.45 -10.95 10.28
CA ASN A 28 -37.01 -11.94 11.22
C ASN A 28 -35.94 -12.56 12.12
N ALA A 29 -34.93 -11.79 12.52
CA ALA A 29 -33.79 -12.31 13.27
C ALA A 29 -34.21 -12.97 14.60
N GLU A 30 -35.18 -12.40 15.32
CA GLU A 30 -35.68 -12.96 16.59
C GLU A 30 -36.37 -14.32 16.40
N ALA A 31 -37.28 -14.44 15.42
CA ALA A 31 -37.97 -15.68 15.12
C ALA A 31 -37.00 -16.76 14.62
N LEU A 32 -36.00 -16.37 13.82
CA LEU A 32 -34.94 -17.27 13.38
C LEU A 32 -34.08 -17.75 14.55
N LEU A 33 -33.67 -16.86 15.46
CA LEU A 33 -32.89 -17.23 16.64
C LEU A 33 -33.67 -18.15 17.58
N ALA A 34 -34.96 -17.90 17.78
CA ALA A 34 -35.84 -18.79 18.56
C ALA A 34 -35.94 -20.18 17.92
N TRP A 35 -36.21 -20.24 16.60
CA TRP A 35 -36.28 -21.50 15.86
C TRP A 35 -34.95 -22.28 15.90
N LEU A 36 -33.82 -21.58 15.77
CA LEU A 36 -32.49 -22.19 15.89
C LEU A 36 -32.27 -22.74 17.31
N GLY A 37 -32.66 -22.00 18.34
CA GLY A 37 -32.56 -22.40 19.75
C GLY A 37 -33.42 -23.62 20.10
N ASP A 38 -34.54 -23.82 19.41
CA ASP A 38 -35.45 -24.95 19.60
C ASP A 38 -34.98 -26.24 18.89
N LEU A 39 -34.12 -26.16 17.88
CA LEU A 39 -33.66 -27.35 17.15
C LEU A 39 -32.97 -28.38 18.07
N PRO A 40 -32.05 -28.01 18.98
CA PRO A 40 -31.50 -28.94 19.94
C PRO A 40 -32.49 -29.50 20.97
N THR A 41 -33.53 -28.74 21.34
CA THR A 41 -34.51 -29.21 22.31
C THR A 41 -35.41 -30.30 21.72
N HIS A 42 -35.69 -30.22 20.41
CA HIS A 42 -36.50 -31.19 19.68
C HIS A 42 -35.70 -32.40 19.15
N TYR A 43 -34.45 -32.19 18.73
CA TYR A 43 -33.65 -33.20 18.03
C TYR A 43 -32.31 -33.57 18.71
N GLY A 44 -32.03 -33.03 19.90
CA GLY A 44 -30.79 -33.30 20.64
C GLY A 44 -29.53 -32.89 19.86
N TRP A 45 -28.52 -33.77 19.83
CA TRP A 45 -27.26 -33.50 19.11
C TRP A 45 -27.45 -33.33 17.60
N LEU A 46 -28.50 -33.91 17.01
CA LEU A 46 -28.80 -33.72 15.60
C LEU A 46 -29.23 -32.26 15.32
N GLY A 47 -29.88 -31.60 16.27
CA GLY A 47 -30.23 -30.18 16.17
C GLY A 47 -28.99 -29.31 16.00
N TYR A 48 -27.97 -29.51 16.83
CA TYR A 48 -26.69 -28.79 16.69
C TYR A 48 -25.97 -29.10 15.37
N ALA A 49 -26.03 -30.35 14.90
CA ALA A 49 -25.43 -30.74 13.62
C ALA A 49 -26.13 -30.06 12.42
N LEU A 50 -27.46 -29.94 12.46
CA LEU A 50 -28.24 -29.23 11.43
C LEU A 50 -27.91 -27.74 11.39
N VAL A 51 -27.73 -27.11 12.56
CA VAL A 51 -27.32 -25.70 12.63
C VAL A 51 -25.89 -25.52 12.13
N ALA A 52 -24.97 -26.42 12.51
CA ALA A 52 -23.59 -26.39 12.00
C ALA A 52 -23.55 -26.56 10.47
N LEU A 53 -24.42 -27.40 9.90
CA LEU A 53 -24.58 -27.53 8.46
C LEU A 53 -25.11 -26.22 7.83
N GLY A 54 -26.10 -25.58 8.46
CA GLY A 54 -26.60 -24.27 8.02
C GLY A 54 -25.51 -23.19 8.01
N VAL A 55 -24.68 -23.12 9.07
CA VAL A 55 -23.51 -22.23 9.13
C VAL A 55 -22.51 -22.57 8.03
N ALA A 56 -22.25 -23.85 7.78
CA ALA A 56 -21.35 -24.29 6.71
C ALA A 56 -21.83 -23.85 5.33
N VAL A 57 -23.13 -24.01 5.04
CA VAL A 57 -23.75 -23.52 3.81
C VAL A 57 -23.62 -22.00 3.72
N GLY A 58 -23.91 -21.28 4.80
CA GLY A 58 -23.81 -19.83 4.84
C GLY A 58 -22.40 -19.31 4.54
N VAL A 59 -21.38 -19.89 5.19
CA VAL A 59 -19.97 -19.55 4.94
C VAL A 59 -19.58 -19.91 3.50
N ALA A 60 -20.02 -21.05 2.97
CA ALA A 60 -19.75 -21.45 1.59
C ALA A 60 -20.38 -20.49 0.56
N LEU A 61 -21.55 -19.93 0.87
CA LEU A 61 -22.24 -18.91 0.09
C LEU A 61 -21.71 -17.48 0.32
N ALA A 62 -20.59 -17.34 1.03
CA ALA A 62 -19.95 -16.07 1.34
C ALA A 62 -20.80 -15.10 2.20
N LEU A 63 -21.74 -15.62 2.99
CA LEU A 63 -22.40 -14.82 4.03
C LEU A 63 -21.35 -14.37 5.06
N PRO A 64 -21.54 -13.19 5.70
CA PRO A 64 -20.64 -12.71 6.73
C PRO A 64 -20.55 -13.70 7.90
N ALA A 65 -19.39 -14.36 8.04
CA ALA A 65 -19.17 -15.36 9.08
C ALA A 65 -19.32 -14.79 10.50
N SER A 66 -18.99 -13.51 10.70
CA SER A 66 -19.19 -12.79 11.95
C SER A 66 -20.65 -12.81 12.39
N ALA A 67 -21.59 -12.53 11.49
CA ALA A 67 -23.02 -12.54 11.79
C ALA A 67 -23.51 -13.95 12.15
N LEU A 68 -23.07 -14.96 11.40
CA LEU A 68 -23.42 -16.36 11.68
C LEU A 68 -22.89 -16.82 13.05
N TYR A 69 -21.66 -16.45 13.41
CA TYR A 69 -21.07 -16.83 14.69
C TYR A 69 -21.70 -16.10 15.87
N VAL A 70 -22.04 -14.81 15.72
CA VAL A 70 -22.82 -14.06 16.71
C VAL A 70 -24.17 -14.74 16.94
N ALA A 71 -24.87 -15.15 15.87
CA ALA A 71 -26.15 -15.85 15.98
C ALA A 71 -26.03 -17.18 16.73
N CYS A 72 -24.98 -17.96 16.50
CA CYS A 72 -24.69 -19.17 17.29
C CYS A 72 -24.48 -18.87 18.78
N GLY A 73 -23.76 -17.78 19.09
CA GLY A 73 -23.52 -17.33 20.47
C GLY A 73 -24.80 -16.87 21.17
N LEU A 74 -25.68 -16.16 20.46
CA LEU A 74 -26.99 -15.72 20.94
C LEU A 74 -27.94 -16.90 21.18
N ALA A 75 -27.97 -17.87 20.25
CA ALA A 75 -28.93 -18.98 20.30
C ALA A 75 -28.56 -20.07 21.31
N PHE A 76 -27.26 -20.37 21.49
CA PHE A 76 -26.81 -21.54 22.28
C PHE A 76 -25.86 -21.19 23.43
N GLY A 77 -25.57 -19.90 23.64
CA GLY A 77 -24.55 -19.45 24.57
C GLY A 77 -23.12 -19.81 24.12
N PHE A 78 -22.14 -19.52 24.96
CA PHE A 78 -20.73 -19.56 24.57
C PHE A 78 -20.23 -20.95 24.15
N GLY A 79 -20.38 -21.97 25.00
CA GLY A 79 -19.78 -23.29 24.76
C GLY A 79 -20.37 -24.00 23.53
N PRO A 80 -21.68 -24.34 23.54
CA PRO A 80 -22.31 -24.98 22.39
C PRO A 80 -22.32 -24.10 21.14
N GLY A 81 -22.51 -22.79 21.28
CA GLY A 81 -22.49 -21.84 20.17
C GLY A 81 -21.12 -21.75 19.48
N LEU A 82 -20.03 -21.71 20.27
CA LEU A 82 -18.66 -21.79 19.75
C LEU A 82 -18.41 -23.11 19.03
N GLY A 83 -18.84 -24.24 19.59
CA GLY A 83 -18.69 -25.56 18.97
C GLY A 83 -19.36 -25.63 17.59
N VAL A 84 -20.61 -25.18 17.49
CA VAL A 84 -21.36 -25.10 16.23
C VAL A 84 -20.68 -24.15 15.23
N ALA A 85 -20.23 -22.98 15.69
CA ALA A 85 -19.54 -22.00 14.85
C ALA A 85 -18.22 -22.53 14.29
N LEU A 86 -17.41 -23.23 15.10
CA LEU A 86 -16.14 -23.80 14.69
C LEU A 86 -16.33 -24.92 13.66
N VAL A 87 -17.26 -25.85 13.91
CA VAL A 87 -17.53 -26.97 13.01
C VAL A 87 -18.13 -26.47 11.70
N GLY A 88 -19.18 -25.64 11.78
CA GLY A 88 -19.83 -25.07 10.60
C GLY A 88 -18.87 -24.20 9.78
N GLY A 89 -18.11 -23.34 10.45
CA GLY A 89 -17.09 -22.49 9.83
C GLY A 89 -15.99 -23.28 9.11
N ALA A 90 -15.50 -24.36 9.71
CA ALA A 90 -14.48 -25.21 9.11
C ALA A 90 -15.02 -25.97 7.89
N LEU A 91 -16.22 -26.53 7.97
CA LEU A 91 -16.87 -27.23 6.85
C LEU A 91 -17.16 -26.28 5.69
N GLY A 92 -17.76 -25.12 5.97
CA GLY A 92 -18.06 -24.10 4.97
C GLY A 92 -16.79 -23.54 4.31
N SER A 93 -15.73 -23.34 5.10
CA SER A 93 -14.42 -22.93 4.58
C SER A 93 -13.83 -23.97 3.63
N THR A 94 -13.95 -25.25 3.97
CA THR A 94 -13.48 -26.37 3.16
C THR A 94 -14.23 -26.46 1.82
N VAL A 95 -15.56 -26.32 1.85
CA VAL A 95 -16.39 -26.31 0.63
C VAL A 95 -16.06 -25.11 -0.25
N SER A 96 -15.97 -23.91 0.33
CA SER A 96 -15.64 -22.67 -0.41
C SER A 96 -14.27 -22.76 -1.08
N PHE A 97 -13.26 -23.24 -0.35
CA PHE A 97 -11.91 -23.47 -0.87
C PHE A 97 -11.90 -24.51 -2.01
N GLY A 98 -12.57 -25.64 -1.81
CA GLY A 98 -12.66 -26.70 -2.82
C GLY A 98 -13.38 -26.24 -4.09
N PHE A 99 -14.47 -25.50 -3.95
CA PHE A 99 -15.23 -24.95 -5.06
C PHE A 99 -14.41 -23.91 -5.84
N ALA A 100 -13.73 -22.99 -5.15
CA ALA A 100 -12.83 -22.02 -5.80
C ALA A 100 -11.69 -22.71 -6.57
N ARG A 101 -11.09 -23.76 -5.98
CA ARG A 101 -10.07 -24.57 -6.63
C ARG A 101 -10.60 -25.32 -7.87
N TRP A 102 -11.80 -25.88 -7.77
CA TRP A 102 -12.47 -26.57 -8.88
C TRP A 102 -12.82 -25.62 -10.02
N LEU A 103 -13.39 -24.45 -9.72
CA LEU A 103 -13.69 -23.39 -10.71
C LEU A 103 -12.44 -22.96 -11.48
N ARG A 104 -11.29 -22.88 -10.79
CA ARG A 104 -10.02 -22.57 -11.45
C ARG A 104 -9.57 -23.68 -12.41
N GLY A 105 -9.82 -24.95 -12.08
CA GLY A 105 -9.50 -26.10 -12.93
C GLY A 105 -10.37 -26.24 -14.19
N GLN A 106 -11.52 -25.55 -14.24
CA GLN A 106 -12.48 -25.58 -15.35
C GLN A 106 -12.24 -24.50 -16.43
N ARG A 107 -11.25 -23.60 -16.23
CA ARG A 107 -10.99 -22.50 -17.20
C ARG A 107 -10.20 -23.01 -18.42
N PRO A 108 -10.56 -22.61 -19.66
CA PRO A 108 -9.81 -22.97 -20.86
C PRO A 108 -8.39 -22.39 -20.86
N ARG A 109 -7.42 -23.15 -21.41
CA ARG A 109 -5.98 -22.84 -21.64
C ARG A 109 -5.66 -21.55 -22.42
N ARG A 110 -6.64 -20.69 -22.70
CA ARG A 110 -6.43 -19.38 -23.38
C ARG A 110 -6.27 -18.22 -22.40
N LEU A 111 -6.31 -18.49 -21.09
CA LEU A 111 -6.11 -17.51 -20.01
C LEU A 111 -4.76 -17.69 -19.29
N ASP A 112 -3.78 -18.30 -19.96
CA ASP A 112 -2.41 -18.50 -19.46
C ASP A 112 -1.72 -17.16 -19.10
N ALA A 113 -2.21 -16.04 -19.63
CA ALA A 113 -1.77 -14.68 -19.27
C ALA A 113 -2.19 -14.21 -17.86
N VAL A 114 -3.24 -14.79 -17.26
CA VAL A 114 -3.58 -14.57 -15.83
C VAL A 114 -2.71 -15.46 -14.93
N GLU A 115 -2.23 -16.58 -15.47
CA GLU A 115 -1.39 -17.55 -14.77
C GLU A 115 0.05 -17.04 -14.56
N SER A 116 0.56 -16.17 -15.43
CA SER A 116 1.86 -15.49 -15.22
C SER A 116 1.79 -14.32 -14.22
N ARG A 117 0.63 -13.67 -14.08
CA ARG A 117 0.42 -12.46 -13.25
C ARG A 117 0.12 -12.73 -11.79
N LEU A 118 -0.47 -13.90 -11.50
CA LEU A 118 -0.50 -14.41 -10.15
C LEU A 118 0.86 -14.98 -9.73
N GLY A 119 1.85 -15.08 -10.63
CA GLY A 119 3.18 -15.63 -10.38
C GLY A 119 3.82 -15.16 -9.07
N PRO A 120 3.92 -13.86 -8.77
CA PRO A 120 4.50 -13.38 -7.50
C PRO A 120 3.65 -13.72 -6.26
N LEU A 121 2.31 -13.69 -6.38
CA LEU A 121 1.39 -14.03 -5.29
C LEU A 121 1.33 -15.55 -5.07
N GLU A 122 1.39 -16.32 -6.14
CA GLU A 122 1.56 -17.78 -6.16
C GLU A 122 2.92 -18.19 -5.65
N GLU A 123 3.97 -17.40 -5.91
CA GLU A 123 5.31 -17.61 -5.39
C GLU A 123 5.38 -17.31 -3.89
N ALA A 124 4.79 -16.19 -3.45
CA ALA A 124 4.63 -15.87 -2.02
C ALA A 124 3.79 -16.93 -1.30
N VAL A 125 2.74 -17.45 -1.96
CA VAL A 125 1.94 -18.57 -1.46
C VAL A 125 2.70 -19.92 -1.51
N ARG A 126 3.57 -20.13 -2.50
CA ARG A 126 4.38 -21.34 -2.65
C ARG A 126 5.47 -21.42 -1.60
N THR A 127 6.08 -20.28 -1.28
CA THR A 127 7.18 -20.16 -0.32
C THR A 127 6.69 -20.01 1.13
N ARG A 128 5.61 -19.23 1.37
CA ARG A 128 5.10 -18.91 2.72
C ARG A 128 3.57 -19.00 2.88
N GLY A 129 2.85 -19.65 1.96
CA GLY A 129 1.38 -19.61 1.91
C GLY A 129 0.66 -20.12 3.16
N ARG A 130 1.26 -21.02 3.92
CA ARG A 130 0.73 -21.45 5.23
C ARG A 130 0.74 -20.30 6.24
N SER A 131 1.90 -19.65 6.41
CA SER A 131 2.07 -18.56 7.38
C SER A 131 1.21 -17.35 7.02
N LEU A 132 1.17 -16.98 5.75
CA LEU A 132 0.31 -15.91 5.25
C LEU A 132 -1.17 -16.20 5.53
N LEU A 133 -1.61 -17.43 5.27
CA LEU A 133 -3.01 -17.82 5.49
C LEU A 133 -3.40 -17.86 6.97
N VAL A 134 -2.49 -18.29 7.85
CA VAL A 134 -2.68 -18.22 9.30
C VAL A 134 -2.89 -16.76 9.74
N TRP A 135 -2.05 -15.84 9.28
CA TRP A 135 -2.18 -14.43 9.62
C TRP A 135 -3.49 -13.81 9.13
N LEU A 136 -3.89 -14.12 7.90
CA LEU A 136 -5.16 -13.64 7.35
C LEU A 136 -6.37 -14.19 8.13
N ARG A 137 -6.31 -15.44 8.61
CA ARG A 137 -7.39 -16.06 9.42
C ARG A 137 -7.46 -15.52 10.85
N LEU A 138 -6.34 -15.05 11.39
CA LEU A 138 -6.28 -14.41 12.71
C LEU A 138 -6.77 -12.95 12.67
N SER A 139 -6.83 -12.33 11.48
CA SER A 139 -7.39 -11.00 11.31
C SER A 139 -8.93 -11.05 11.31
N PRO A 140 -9.61 -10.34 12.24
CA PRO A 140 -11.07 -10.26 12.25
C PRO A 140 -11.61 -9.32 11.16
N PHE A 141 -10.75 -8.51 10.54
CA PHE A 141 -11.14 -7.52 9.54
C PHE A 141 -11.15 -8.09 8.12
N VAL A 142 -10.48 -9.23 7.90
CA VAL A 142 -10.47 -9.88 6.59
C VAL A 142 -11.65 -10.86 6.51
N PRO A 143 -12.57 -10.72 5.54
CA PRO A 143 -13.69 -11.65 5.42
C PRO A 143 -13.22 -13.09 5.19
N LEU A 144 -13.78 -14.04 5.94
CA LEU A 144 -13.43 -15.46 5.83
C LEU A 144 -13.65 -16.02 4.42
N SER A 145 -14.67 -15.52 3.71
CA SER A 145 -14.94 -15.84 2.31
C SER A 145 -13.79 -15.44 1.39
N THR A 146 -13.24 -14.24 1.55
CA THR A 146 -12.07 -13.74 0.79
C THR A 146 -10.87 -14.65 1.02
N VAL A 147 -10.61 -15.05 2.27
CA VAL A 147 -9.51 -15.94 2.64
C VAL A 147 -9.65 -17.32 1.98
N ASN A 148 -10.85 -17.92 2.05
CA ASN A 148 -11.09 -19.27 1.53
C ASN A 148 -11.06 -19.32 -0.01
N VAL A 149 -11.72 -18.36 -0.67
CA VAL A 149 -11.72 -18.25 -2.13
C VAL A 149 -10.33 -17.92 -2.64
N GLY A 150 -9.63 -16.97 -2.01
CA GLY A 150 -8.26 -16.61 -2.35
C GLY A 150 -7.31 -17.81 -2.27
N ALA A 151 -7.34 -18.55 -1.16
CA ALA A 151 -6.52 -19.75 -1.01
C ALA A 151 -6.84 -20.84 -2.06
N GLY A 152 -8.12 -21.02 -2.40
CA GLY A 152 -8.56 -22.00 -3.39
C GLY A 152 -8.13 -21.64 -4.80
N LEU A 153 -8.23 -20.35 -5.15
CA LEU A 153 -7.73 -19.82 -6.39
C LEU A 153 -6.21 -19.96 -6.44
N LEU A 154 -5.44 -19.58 -5.42
CA LEU A 154 -3.96 -19.60 -5.41
C LEU A 154 -3.32 -20.99 -5.24
N ARG A 155 -4.05 -22.07 -5.54
CA ARG A 155 -3.55 -23.46 -5.58
C ARG A 155 -2.91 -23.97 -4.27
N LEU A 156 -3.29 -23.44 -3.11
CA LEU A 156 -2.82 -23.96 -1.83
C LEU A 156 -3.03 -25.49 -1.75
N ARG A 157 -2.10 -26.23 -1.14
CA ARG A 157 -2.30 -27.68 -0.95
C ARG A 157 -3.42 -27.89 0.08
N TRP A 158 -4.24 -28.91 -0.13
CA TRP A 158 -5.29 -29.28 0.83
C TRP A 158 -4.77 -29.42 2.26
N ARG A 159 -3.61 -30.07 2.43
CA ARG A 159 -2.94 -30.23 3.73
C ARG A 159 -2.63 -28.88 4.38
N ASP A 160 -2.10 -27.95 3.59
CA ASP A 160 -1.69 -26.62 4.05
C ASP A 160 -2.92 -25.82 4.51
N PHE A 161 -4.01 -25.93 3.75
CA PHE A 161 -5.27 -25.30 4.08
C PHE A 161 -5.86 -25.85 5.40
N PHE A 162 -5.94 -27.17 5.55
CA PHE A 162 -6.48 -27.80 6.76
C PHE A 162 -5.68 -27.45 8.01
N LEU A 163 -4.35 -27.37 7.92
CA LEU A 163 -3.49 -26.96 9.03
C LEU A 163 -3.75 -25.51 9.48
N THR A 164 -4.33 -24.66 8.63
CA THR A 164 -4.67 -23.27 9.00
C THR A 164 -6.05 -23.10 9.60
N LEU A 165 -6.96 -24.09 9.49
CA LEU A 165 -8.32 -23.98 10.03
C LEU A 165 -8.38 -23.67 11.53
N PRO A 166 -7.51 -24.21 12.40
CA PRO A 166 -7.49 -23.84 13.82
C PRO A 166 -7.30 -22.34 14.04
N ALA A 167 -6.59 -21.62 13.16
CA ALA A 167 -6.42 -20.17 13.27
C ALA A 167 -7.74 -19.40 13.13
N SER A 168 -8.74 -19.95 12.43
CA SER A 168 -10.07 -19.36 12.34
C SER A 168 -10.87 -19.44 13.64
N ALA A 169 -10.39 -20.19 14.64
CA ALA A 169 -11.01 -20.22 15.96
C ALA A 169 -10.97 -18.86 16.66
N ALA A 170 -9.97 -18.01 16.37
CA ALA A 170 -9.88 -16.67 16.95
C ALA A 170 -11.11 -15.81 16.61
N GLY A 171 -11.53 -15.80 15.34
CA GLY A 171 -12.75 -15.10 14.91
C GLY A 171 -14.01 -15.72 15.51
N ALA A 172 -14.11 -17.05 15.57
CA ALA A 172 -15.26 -17.73 16.18
C ALA A 172 -15.37 -17.42 17.68
N LEU A 173 -14.26 -17.42 18.43
CA LEU A 173 -14.19 -17.03 19.84
C LEU A 173 -14.65 -15.59 20.04
N LEU A 174 -14.17 -14.66 19.20
CA LEU A 174 -14.55 -13.25 19.27
C LEU A 174 -16.04 -13.05 19.06
N PHE A 175 -16.58 -13.59 17.95
CA PHE A 175 -17.95 -13.30 17.52
C PHE A 175 -19.00 -14.13 18.27
N ALA A 176 -18.78 -15.43 18.49
CA ALA A 176 -19.70 -16.25 19.30
C ALA A 176 -19.61 -15.88 20.80
N GLY A 177 -18.41 -15.51 21.27
CA GLY A 177 -18.21 -14.95 22.61
C GLY A 177 -18.96 -13.63 22.81
N GLY A 178 -18.82 -12.70 21.86
CA GLY A 178 -19.56 -11.43 21.88
C GLY A 178 -21.08 -11.63 21.87
N GLY A 179 -21.59 -12.53 21.03
CA GLY A 179 -23.02 -12.86 20.99
C GLY A 179 -23.53 -13.42 22.33
N SER A 180 -22.83 -14.41 22.89
CA SER A 180 -23.22 -14.97 24.19
C SER A 180 -23.11 -13.97 25.35
N LEU A 181 -22.11 -13.08 25.33
CA LEU A 181 -21.97 -12.04 26.34
C LEU A 181 -23.12 -11.02 26.24
N GLY A 182 -23.48 -10.62 25.02
CA GLY A 182 -24.59 -9.70 24.77
C GLY A 182 -25.94 -10.21 25.29
N GLU A 183 -26.26 -11.49 25.05
CA GLU A 183 -27.50 -12.11 25.56
C GLU A 183 -27.54 -12.12 27.10
N ARG A 184 -26.43 -12.47 27.74
CA ARG A 184 -26.39 -12.59 29.22
C ARG A 184 -26.44 -11.23 29.90
N LEU A 185 -25.78 -10.21 29.32
CA LEU A 185 -25.88 -8.82 29.75
C LEU A 185 -27.31 -8.28 29.61
N ALA A 186 -27.96 -8.54 28.46
CA ALA A 186 -29.34 -8.13 28.23
C ALA A 186 -30.31 -8.75 29.25
N ASN A 187 -30.01 -9.96 29.73
CA ASN A 187 -30.80 -10.69 30.72
C ASN A 187 -30.34 -10.49 32.17
N GLY A 188 -29.44 -9.52 32.44
CA GLY A 188 -28.99 -9.16 33.79
C GLY A 188 -28.19 -10.26 34.52
N ARG A 189 -27.64 -11.22 33.77
CA ARG A 189 -26.82 -12.32 34.31
C ARG A 189 -25.37 -11.90 34.19
N PHE A 190 -24.70 -11.71 35.33
CA PHE A 190 -23.27 -11.40 35.41
C PHE A 190 -22.61 -12.32 36.42
N GLY A 191 -21.57 -13.05 36.02
CA GLY A 191 -20.91 -14.06 36.83
C GLY A 191 -19.54 -14.46 36.29
N ALA A 192 -19.00 -15.56 36.81
CA ALA A 192 -17.65 -16.04 36.49
C ALA A 192 -17.44 -16.36 35.01
N THR A 193 -18.50 -16.78 34.31
CA THR A 193 -18.48 -17.10 32.89
C THR A 193 -18.39 -15.86 32.00
N GLU A 194 -18.95 -14.72 32.41
CA GLU A 194 -18.85 -13.42 31.73
C GLU A 194 -17.45 -12.82 31.89
N ILE A 195 -16.89 -12.93 33.10
CA ILE A 195 -15.50 -12.54 33.37
C ILE A 195 -14.54 -13.38 32.51
N THR A 196 -14.82 -14.67 32.36
CA THR A 196 -14.03 -15.57 31.50
C THR A 196 -14.18 -15.19 30.02
N ALA A 197 -15.40 -14.88 29.56
CA ALA A 197 -15.64 -14.43 28.18
C ALA A 197 -14.93 -13.10 27.89
N LEU A 198 -15.00 -12.12 28.81
CA LEU A 198 -14.28 -10.86 28.72
C LEU A 198 -12.75 -11.04 28.70
N ALA A 199 -12.22 -11.94 29.53
CA ALA A 199 -10.79 -12.27 29.53
C ALA A 199 -10.35 -12.91 28.20
N ILE A 200 -11.16 -13.81 27.62
CA ILE A 200 -10.90 -14.42 26.31
C ILE A 200 -10.99 -13.38 25.19
N LEU A 201 -11.95 -12.46 25.24
CA LEU A 201 -12.09 -11.36 24.27
C LEU A 201 -10.88 -10.40 24.36
N ALA A 202 -10.48 -10.02 25.56
CA ALA A 202 -9.30 -9.19 25.80
C ALA A 202 -8.01 -9.89 25.33
N ALA A 203 -7.83 -11.17 25.65
CA ALA A 203 -6.69 -11.96 25.18
C ALA A 203 -6.67 -12.13 23.65
N SER A 204 -7.84 -12.28 23.02
CA SER A 204 -7.96 -12.34 21.56
C SER A 204 -7.62 -11.00 20.91
N PHE A 205 -8.02 -9.89 21.52
CA PHE A 205 -7.66 -8.55 21.08
C PHE A 205 -6.16 -8.26 21.24
N VAL A 206 -5.55 -8.66 22.37
CA VAL A 206 -4.09 -8.59 22.56
C VAL A 206 -3.37 -9.48 21.55
N GLY A 207 -3.86 -10.70 21.33
CA GLY A 207 -3.37 -11.61 20.29
C GLY A 207 -3.41 -10.97 18.90
N LEU A 208 -4.45 -10.19 18.59
CA LEU A 208 -4.56 -9.43 17.34
C LEU A 208 -3.49 -8.35 17.20
N LEU A 209 -3.11 -7.68 18.30
CA LEU A 209 -1.99 -6.72 18.30
C LEU A 209 -0.65 -7.43 18.05
N PHE A 210 -0.44 -8.61 18.63
CA PHE A 210 0.74 -9.44 18.37
C PHE A 210 0.77 -9.98 16.94
N VAL A 211 -0.37 -10.40 16.40
CA VAL A 211 -0.57 -10.76 14.98
C VAL A 211 -0.20 -9.60 14.09
N GLY A 212 -0.72 -8.40 14.36
CA GLY A 212 -0.35 -7.20 13.60
C GLY A 212 1.14 -6.88 13.67
N ARG A 213 1.80 -7.20 14.78
CA ARG A 213 3.26 -7.03 14.95
C ARG A 213 4.06 -8.09 14.19
N ALA A 214 3.59 -9.32 14.19
CA ALA A 214 4.23 -10.45 13.52
C ALA A 214 3.99 -10.44 12.00
N VAL A 215 2.82 -10.03 11.54
CA VAL A 215 2.53 -9.71 10.12
C VAL A 215 3.45 -8.60 9.64
N ARG A 216 3.63 -7.53 10.43
CA ARG A 216 4.59 -6.47 10.10
C ARG A 216 6.03 -6.98 10.01
N ARG A 217 6.45 -7.88 10.92
CA ARG A 217 7.77 -8.52 10.87
C ARG A 217 7.95 -9.44 9.65
N GLU A 218 6.95 -10.25 9.33
CA GLU A 218 6.99 -11.16 8.18
C GLU A 218 6.93 -10.40 6.86
N LEU A 219 6.14 -9.33 6.76
CA LEU A 219 6.12 -8.43 5.60
C LEU A 219 7.46 -7.71 5.45
N ALA A 220 8.09 -7.28 6.54
CA ALA A 220 9.43 -6.71 6.52
C ALA A 220 10.48 -7.73 6.02
N ALA A 221 10.43 -8.97 6.52
CA ALA A 221 11.32 -10.06 6.11
C ALA A 221 11.03 -10.62 4.70
N ALA A 222 9.89 -10.27 4.09
CA ALA A 222 9.56 -10.59 2.70
C ALA A 222 9.84 -9.41 1.75
N SER A 223 9.88 -8.18 2.26
CA SER A 223 10.20 -6.95 1.50
C SER A 223 11.70 -6.65 1.48
N SER A 224 12.47 -7.27 2.38
CA SER A 224 13.93 -7.15 2.44
C SER A 224 14.67 -7.83 1.27
N SER A 225 14.00 -8.66 0.47
CA SER A 225 14.60 -9.25 -0.75
C SER A 225 14.13 -8.48 -1.98
N LYS A 226 15.05 -7.73 -2.62
CA LYS A 226 14.84 -7.13 -3.94
C LYS A 226 14.35 -8.23 -4.91
N PRO A 227 13.28 -8.00 -5.69
CA PRO A 227 12.85 -8.94 -6.72
C PRO A 227 14.03 -9.25 -7.65
N THR A 228 14.19 -10.52 -8.02
CA THR A 228 15.30 -11.03 -8.83
C THR A 228 15.23 -10.68 -10.32
N HIS A 229 14.31 -9.81 -10.73
CA HIS A 229 14.22 -9.37 -12.13
C HIS A 229 15.24 -8.25 -12.38
N PRO A 230 16.21 -8.44 -13.30
CA PRO A 230 17.12 -7.36 -13.65
C PRO A 230 16.34 -6.21 -14.27
N SER A 231 16.57 -5.00 -13.75
CA SER A 231 16.03 -3.73 -14.25
C SER A 231 16.13 -3.67 -15.77
N VAL A 232 15.08 -3.21 -16.45
CA VAL A 232 15.07 -3.05 -17.90
C VAL A 232 16.19 -2.11 -18.34
N LEU A 233 16.55 -1.14 -17.51
CA LEU A 233 17.65 -0.20 -17.75
C LEU A 233 19.03 -0.87 -17.72
N ARG A 234 19.16 -2.05 -17.11
CA ARG A 234 20.43 -2.79 -17.00
C ARG A 234 20.59 -3.87 -18.08
N ARG A 235 19.66 -3.98 -19.03
CA ARG A 235 19.80 -4.92 -20.15
C ARG A 235 20.88 -4.41 -21.13
N PRO A 236 21.73 -5.28 -21.69
CA PRO A 236 22.83 -4.88 -22.57
C PRO A 236 22.40 -4.06 -23.79
N ASP A 237 21.19 -4.31 -24.28
CA ASP A 237 20.64 -3.70 -25.50
C ASP A 237 19.88 -2.38 -25.22
N THR A 238 19.74 -1.98 -23.94
CA THR A 238 19.05 -0.74 -23.59
C THR A 238 20.00 0.45 -23.81
N THR A 239 19.76 1.22 -24.86
CA THR A 239 20.50 2.47 -25.09
C THR A 239 19.94 3.57 -24.18
N LEU A 240 20.77 4.04 -23.25
CA LEU A 240 20.45 5.21 -22.42
C LEU A 240 20.50 6.47 -23.30
N SER A 241 19.36 7.14 -23.47
CA SER A 241 19.25 8.36 -24.28
C SER A 241 19.51 9.61 -23.42
N PRO A 242 20.13 10.65 -23.99
CA PRO A 242 20.39 11.90 -23.28
C PRO A 242 19.10 12.61 -22.85
N PRO A 243 19.16 13.50 -21.85
CA PRO A 243 18.02 14.35 -21.48
C PRO A 243 17.60 15.23 -22.66
N LEU A 244 16.29 15.52 -22.76
CA LEU A 244 15.72 16.36 -23.84
C LEU A 244 16.28 17.79 -23.84
N ARG A 245 16.61 18.30 -22.66
CA ARG A 245 17.23 19.60 -22.41
C ARG A 245 18.35 19.41 -21.38
N PRO A 246 19.61 19.19 -21.83
CA PRO A 246 20.73 18.87 -20.94
C PRO A 246 21.15 20.03 -20.02
N GLU A 247 20.76 21.26 -20.35
CA GLU A 247 21.02 22.46 -19.56
C GLU A 247 20.16 22.58 -18.29
N ARG A 248 19.06 21.83 -18.22
CA ARG A 248 18.17 21.81 -17.04
C ARG A 248 18.87 21.19 -15.85
N ARG A 249 18.36 21.53 -14.67
CA ARG A 249 18.87 21.02 -13.39
C ARG A 249 17.91 20.03 -12.74
N VAL A 250 18.42 19.27 -11.79
CA VAL A 250 17.64 18.35 -10.95
C VAL A 250 18.05 18.54 -9.50
N GLY A 251 17.08 18.81 -8.63
CA GLY A 251 17.29 18.72 -7.18
C GLY A 251 17.14 17.27 -6.73
N VAL A 252 17.91 16.84 -5.73
CA VAL A 252 17.86 15.49 -5.20
C VAL A 252 17.75 15.55 -3.68
N GLU A 253 16.81 14.79 -3.13
CA GLU A 253 16.62 14.62 -1.69
C GLU A 253 16.85 13.14 -1.36
N ILE A 254 17.78 12.84 -0.45
CA ILE A 254 18.18 11.48 -0.06
C ILE A 254 17.86 11.30 1.42
N GLU A 255 16.88 10.45 1.73
CA GLU A 255 16.54 10.09 3.10
C GLU A 255 17.28 8.82 3.53
N LEU A 256 17.95 8.85 4.69
CA LEU A 256 18.74 7.74 5.22
C LEU A 256 18.61 7.60 6.73
N THR A 257 19.03 6.44 7.24
CA THR A 257 19.25 6.20 8.67
C THR A 257 20.65 5.66 8.90
N GLY A 258 21.05 5.45 10.16
CA GLY A 258 22.37 4.91 10.51
C GLY A 258 23.44 5.98 10.73
N LEU A 259 23.31 7.16 10.11
CA LEU A 259 24.21 8.29 10.30
C LEU A 259 23.49 9.49 10.91
N ASP A 260 24.17 10.24 11.76
CA ASP A 260 23.73 11.56 12.17
C ASP A 260 24.05 12.66 11.16
N VAL A 261 23.62 13.89 11.46
CA VAL A 261 23.79 15.04 10.58
C VAL A 261 25.27 15.39 10.39
N ASP A 262 26.11 15.25 11.42
CA ASP A 262 27.53 15.58 11.35
C ASP A 262 28.32 14.49 10.60
N GLU A 263 27.98 13.21 10.80
CA GLU A 263 28.52 12.08 10.04
C GLU A 263 28.16 12.19 8.56
N ALA A 264 26.89 12.41 8.22
CA ALA A 264 26.45 12.61 6.84
C ALA A 264 27.10 13.85 6.19
N THR A 265 27.24 14.95 6.95
CA THR A 265 27.98 16.14 6.52
C THR A 265 29.44 15.80 6.19
N GLY A 266 30.08 14.97 7.00
CA GLY A 266 31.43 14.47 6.77
C GLY A 266 31.56 13.73 5.44
N CYS A 267 30.64 12.81 5.15
CA CYS A 267 30.63 12.06 3.88
C CYS A 267 30.46 12.99 2.66
N VAL A 268 29.56 13.97 2.73
CA VAL A 268 29.36 14.96 1.66
C VAL A 268 30.65 15.76 1.44
N MET A 269 31.28 16.23 2.51
CA MET A 269 32.53 17.00 2.43
C MET A 269 33.72 16.18 1.94
N GLU A 270 33.78 14.88 2.26
CA GLU A 270 34.84 13.99 1.80
C GLU A 270 34.82 13.83 0.28
N VAL A 271 33.62 13.68 -0.29
CA VAL A 271 33.45 13.42 -1.72
C VAL A 271 33.44 14.71 -2.55
N LEU A 272 32.69 15.72 -2.11
CA LEU A 272 32.46 16.96 -2.87
C LEU A 272 33.37 18.12 -2.43
N GLY A 273 34.15 17.94 -1.36
CA GLY A 273 34.91 19.01 -0.74
C GLY A 273 34.01 20.05 -0.06
N GLY A 274 34.49 21.30 0.01
CA GLY A 274 33.70 22.41 0.52
C GLY A 274 33.89 22.69 2.02
N ARG A 275 33.01 23.53 2.57
CA ARG A 275 33.02 23.92 3.99
C ARG A 275 31.62 23.80 4.58
N SER A 276 31.52 23.21 5.76
CA SER A 276 30.27 23.17 6.51
C SER A 276 30.05 24.43 7.35
N ARG A 277 28.80 24.85 7.45
CA ARG A 277 28.31 25.88 8.36
C ARG A 277 27.12 25.32 9.14
N SER A 278 27.03 25.66 10.42
CA SER A 278 25.87 25.32 11.24
C SER A 278 24.72 26.30 10.98
N SER A 279 23.50 25.79 10.94
CA SER A 279 22.30 26.64 11.02
C SER A 279 22.03 27.04 12.47
N GLN A 280 21.08 27.95 12.69
CA GLN A 280 20.60 28.31 14.02
C GLN A 280 19.93 27.13 14.74
N THR A 281 19.47 26.13 13.98
CA THR A 281 18.92 24.88 14.50
C THR A 281 20.02 23.83 14.54
N PRO A 282 20.30 23.17 15.69
CA PRO A 282 21.43 22.25 15.84
C PRO A 282 21.32 20.99 14.96
N LEU A 283 20.14 20.68 14.44
CA LEU A 283 19.84 19.52 13.59
C LEU A 283 19.95 19.81 12.09
N VAL A 284 20.48 20.96 11.71
CA VAL A 284 20.68 21.34 10.31
C VAL A 284 22.13 21.79 10.09
N ARG A 285 22.73 21.30 9.01
CA ARG A 285 24.04 21.70 8.51
C ARG A 285 23.90 22.09 7.05
N HIS A 286 24.73 23.02 6.63
CA HIS A 286 24.87 23.39 5.22
C HIS A 286 26.30 23.13 4.79
N VAL A 287 26.52 22.54 3.62
CA VAL A 287 27.85 22.32 3.02
C VAL A 287 27.94 23.10 1.71
N GLU A 288 28.75 24.14 1.71
CA GLU A 288 29.05 24.92 0.52
C GLU A 288 30.10 24.20 -0.32
N THR A 289 29.69 23.70 -1.50
CA THR A 289 30.54 22.99 -2.46
C THR A 289 30.63 23.77 -3.79
N GLU A 290 31.43 23.31 -4.74
CA GLU A 290 31.43 23.85 -6.10
C GLU A 290 30.11 23.61 -6.85
N LEU A 291 29.35 22.58 -6.46
CA LEU A 291 28.03 22.25 -7.02
C LEU A 291 26.89 23.06 -6.38
N GLY A 292 27.18 23.84 -5.33
CA GLY A 292 26.23 24.65 -4.58
C GLY A 292 26.13 24.24 -3.11
N ASP A 293 25.09 24.73 -2.44
CA ASP A 293 24.86 24.51 -1.01
C ASP A 293 23.98 23.28 -0.77
N PHE A 294 24.55 22.28 -0.11
CA PHE A 294 23.82 21.09 0.34
C PHE A 294 23.29 21.31 1.74
N GLU A 295 22.01 21.04 1.95
CA GLU A 295 21.39 21.08 3.28
C GLU A 295 21.28 19.64 3.81
N ILE A 296 21.82 19.39 4.99
CA ILE A 296 21.70 18.11 5.68
C ILE A 296 20.90 18.38 6.95
N GLU A 297 19.73 17.77 7.05
CA GLU A 297 18.85 17.93 8.20
C GLU A 297 18.36 16.60 8.75
N ARG A 298 18.02 16.58 10.03
CA ARG A 298 17.30 15.46 10.63
C ARG A 298 15.84 15.88 10.80
N ASP A 299 14.92 15.18 10.13
CA ASP A 299 13.52 15.61 10.00
C ASP A 299 12.95 15.91 11.40
N SER A 300 12.65 17.19 11.59
CA SER A 300 12.37 17.77 12.88
C SER A 300 10.88 17.94 13.10
N ASP A 301 9.98 17.57 12.18
CA ASP A 301 8.54 17.74 12.38
C ASP A 301 7.98 16.94 13.58
N PRO A 302 8.34 15.67 13.81
CA PRO A 302 7.98 14.95 15.03
C PRO A 302 8.62 15.60 16.28
N LEU A 303 9.84 16.12 16.11
CA LEU A 303 10.65 16.71 17.17
C LEU A 303 10.14 18.08 17.61
N LYS A 304 9.72 18.91 16.65
CA LYS A 304 9.09 20.23 16.80
C LYS A 304 7.69 20.08 17.38
N ALA A 305 6.92 19.08 16.94
CA ALA A 305 5.62 18.78 17.52
C ALA A 305 5.71 18.29 18.97
N ALA A 306 6.76 17.51 19.30
CA ALA A 306 7.05 17.08 20.67
C ALA A 306 7.58 18.23 21.54
N ALA A 307 8.51 19.04 21.04
CA ALA A 307 9.04 20.21 21.75
C ALA A 307 7.95 21.26 22.03
N ALA A 308 7.07 21.54 21.07
CA ALA A 308 5.93 22.44 21.24
C ALA A 308 4.87 21.92 22.23
N ARG A 309 4.80 20.60 22.45
CA ARG A 309 3.98 19.99 23.52
C ARG A 309 4.67 20.06 24.87
N ALA A 310 5.98 19.86 24.91
CA ALA A 310 6.79 19.95 26.13
C ALA A 310 6.80 21.35 26.75
N GLU A 311 6.66 22.42 25.94
CA GLU A 311 6.48 23.79 26.46
C GLU A 311 5.10 24.04 27.09
N ARG A 312 4.10 23.19 26.83
CA ARG A 312 2.72 23.38 27.32
C ARG A 312 2.38 22.55 28.56
N ASP A 313 3.12 21.48 28.85
CA ASP A 313 2.88 20.60 29.99
C ASP A 313 4.12 20.51 30.90
N GLU A 314 3.98 20.88 32.17
CA GLU A 314 5.02 20.83 33.22
C GLU A 314 5.47 19.40 33.63
N LEU A 315 5.08 18.36 32.88
CA LEU A 315 5.43 16.94 33.11
C LEU A 315 6.55 16.48 32.17
N VAL A 316 7.75 17.02 32.41
CA VAL A 316 8.88 17.09 31.46
C VAL A 316 9.74 15.81 31.29
N LEU A 317 9.56 14.73 32.06
CA LEU A 317 10.49 13.57 31.99
C LEU A 317 10.18 12.50 30.94
N ARG A 318 8.91 12.34 30.54
CA ARG A 318 8.51 11.22 29.67
C ARG A 318 8.81 11.49 28.19
N ASP A 319 8.68 12.73 27.75
CA ASP A 319 8.85 13.10 26.34
C ASP A 319 10.32 13.26 25.97
N GLN A 320 11.18 13.82 26.85
CA GLN A 320 12.63 13.84 26.63
C GLN A 320 13.24 12.42 26.55
N PHE A 321 12.75 11.49 27.37
CA PHE A 321 13.15 10.08 27.31
C PHE A 321 12.67 9.41 26.02
N LEU A 322 11.44 9.68 25.58
CA LEU A 322 10.92 9.16 24.30
C LEU A 322 11.67 9.73 23.10
N LEU A 323 12.10 10.98 23.16
CA LEU A 323 12.95 11.63 22.15
C LEU A 323 14.33 10.96 22.07
N HIS A 324 15.02 10.75 23.19
CA HIS A 324 16.32 10.05 23.20
C HIS A 324 16.23 8.59 22.76
N VAL A 325 15.07 7.94 22.99
CA VAL A 325 14.80 6.56 22.54
C VAL A 325 14.38 6.50 21.06
N ALA A 326 13.82 7.59 20.50
CA ALA A 326 13.38 7.67 19.11
C ALA A 326 14.44 8.29 18.17
N GLU A 327 15.42 9.03 18.70
CA GLU A 327 16.48 9.74 17.96
C GLU A 327 17.23 8.86 16.94
N PRO A 328 17.59 7.59 17.22
CA PRO A 328 18.22 6.70 16.23
C PRO A 328 17.29 6.33 15.05
N TRP A 329 15.99 6.57 15.17
CA TRP A 329 14.97 6.19 14.20
C TRP A 329 14.51 7.36 13.33
N ILE A 330 14.95 8.59 13.63
CA ILE A 330 14.60 9.79 12.86
C ILE A 330 15.54 9.87 11.63
N PRO A 331 14.98 9.88 10.41
CA PRO A 331 15.77 9.97 9.20
C PRO A 331 16.64 11.22 9.15
N THR A 332 17.85 11.07 8.62
CA THR A 332 18.67 12.17 8.13
C THR A 332 18.35 12.35 6.66
N GLU A 333 18.08 13.57 6.23
CA GLU A 333 17.79 13.95 4.85
C GLU A 333 18.94 14.81 4.33
N ILE A 334 19.43 14.49 3.13
CA ILE A 334 20.40 15.29 2.39
C ILE A 334 19.67 15.89 1.19
N VAL A 335 19.59 17.23 1.16
CA VAL A 335 18.95 18.00 0.11
C VAL A 335 20.02 18.70 -0.71
N SER A 336 20.11 18.34 -1.99
CA SER A 336 21.04 18.96 -2.93
C SER A 336 20.54 20.33 -3.40
N PRO A 337 21.43 21.24 -3.81
CA PRO A 337 21.03 22.34 -4.69
C PRO A 337 20.56 21.76 -6.04
N PRO A 338 19.89 22.53 -6.91
CA PRO A 338 19.62 22.09 -8.27
C PRO A 338 20.92 21.81 -9.03
N LEU A 339 21.21 20.52 -9.29
CA LEU A 339 22.44 20.05 -9.90
C LEU A 339 22.32 20.01 -11.42
N PRO A 340 23.40 20.30 -12.17
CA PRO A 340 23.51 19.88 -13.56
C PRO A 340 23.31 18.37 -13.68
N ILE A 341 22.63 17.90 -14.73
CA ILE A 341 22.30 16.48 -14.90
C ILE A 341 23.58 15.61 -15.02
N ASP A 342 24.66 16.15 -15.58
CA ASP A 342 25.95 15.47 -15.69
C ASP A 342 26.72 15.38 -14.36
N ALA A 343 26.27 16.07 -13.31
CA ALA A 343 26.81 15.98 -11.96
C ALA A 343 26.16 14.87 -11.10
N LEU A 344 25.13 14.18 -11.59
CA LEU A 344 24.51 13.06 -10.84
C LEU A 344 25.48 11.94 -10.44
N PRO A 345 26.50 11.56 -11.23
CA PRO A 345 27.50 10.58 -10.80
C PRO A 345 28.30 11.01 -9.55
N GLU A 346 28.39 12.31 -9.26
CA GLU A 346 28.99 12.80 -8.02
C GLU A 346 28.14 12.43 -6.80
N LEU A 347 26.81 12.46 -6.93
CA LEU A 347 25.91 12.00 -5.89
C LEU A 347 25.99 10.49 -5.68
N ASP A 348 26.20 9.71 -6.74
CA ASP A 348 26.42 8.27 -6.60
C ASP A 348 27.67 8.00 -5.73
N ARG A 349 28.74 8.78 -5.91
CA ARG A 349 29.94 8.71 -5.04
C ARG A 349 29.64 9.12 -3.59
N VAL A 350 28.77 10.11 -3.37
CA VAL A 350 28.30 10.46 -2.01
C VAL A 350 27.51 9.30 -1.40
N CYS A 351 26.61 8.67 -2.15
CA CYS A 351 25.88 7.48 -1.71
C CYS A 351 26.81 6.33 -1.33
N ASP A 352 27.88 6.11 -2.09
CA ASP A 352 28.90 5.11 -1.78
C ASP A 352 29.60 5.41 -0.44
N ALA A 353 30.02 6.66 -0.22
CA ALA A 353 30.64 7.09 1.05
C ALA A 353 29.67 6.95 2.24
N LEU A 354 28.40 7.32 2.06
CA LEU A 354 27.36 7.15 3.09
C LEU A 354 27.18 5.66 3.42
N ARG A 355 27.10 4.79 2.41
CA ARG A 355 26.98 3.34 2.58
C ARG A 355 28.19 2.77 3.32
N GLU A 356 29.41 3.19 2.97
CA GLU A 356 30.64 2.76 3.65
C GLU A 356 30.70 3.23 5.11
N ALA A 357 30.15 4.40 5.41
CA ALA A 357 30.02 4.92 6.76
C ALA A 357 28.93 4.22 7.61
N GLY A 358 28.09 3.38 6.99
CA GLY A 358 27.02 2.64 7.68
C GLY A 358 25.62 3.24 7.54
N ALA A 359 25.39 4.07 6.52
CA ALA A 359 24.05 4.53 6.18
C ALA A 359 23.17 3.37 5.69
N HIS A 360 21.90 3.47 6.02
CA HIS A 360 20.87 2.48 5.71
C HIS A 360 19.70 3.12 4.96
N GLY A 361 19.19 2.39 3.97
CA GLY A 361 18.13 2.81 3.08
C GLY A 361 16.75 2.24 3.43
N THR A 362 15.83 2.38 2.48
CA THR A 362 14.39 2.04 2.60
C THR A 362 14.13 0.64 3.18
N ARG A 363 14.93 -0.36 2.80
CA ARG A 363 14.70 -1.76 3.14
C ARG A 363 15.21 -2.17 4.51
N HIS A 364 16.01 -1.33 5.17
CA HIS A 364 16.58 -1.64 6.48
C HIS A 364 15.55 -1.51 7.62
N SER A 365 14.55 -0.62 7.48
CA SER A 365 13.49 -0.45 8.48
C SER A 365 12.12 -0.20 7.85
N PRO A 366 11.14 -1.11 8.04
CA PRO A 366 9.78 -0.97 7.49
C PRO A 366 8.97 0.17 8.12
N LEU A 367 9.51 0.84 9.15
CA LEU A 367 8.88 1.95 9.84
C LEU A 367 9.12 3.30 9.15
N ASN A 368 10.19 3.45 8.38
CA ASN A 368 10.72 4.78 8.05
C ASN A 368 10.41 5.26 6.62
N ALA A 369 9.80 4.44 5.76
CA ALA A 369 9.35 4.80 4.40
C ALA A 369 10.34 5.66 3.57
N LEU A 370 11.64 5.51 3.85
CA LEU A 370 12.72 6.39 3.35
C LEU A 370 12.68 6.45 1.83
N GLY A 371 12.77 7.65 1.26
CA GLY A 371 12.69 7.90 -0.17
C GLY A 371 13.93 8.54 -0.77
N LEU A 372 14.07 8.36 -2.08
CA LEU A 372 14.81 9.29 -2.93
C LEU A 372 13.76 10.18 -3.60
N HIS A 373 13.88 11.51 -3.47
CA HIS A 373 13.08 12.43 -4.25
C HIS A 373 13.92 13.07 -5.33
N LEU A 374 13.42 13.00 -6.55
CA LEU A 374 13.98 13.74 -7.67
C LEU A 374 13.09 14.96 -7.92
N ASN A 375 13.73 16.10 -8.04
CA ASN A 375 13.13 17.36 -8.42
C ASN A 375 13.64 17.79 -9.82
N PRO A 376 13.25 17.11 -10.92
CA PRO A 376 13.58 17.53 -12.27
C PRO A 376 12.97 18.90 -12.58
N GLU A 377 13.77 19.86 -13.01
CA GLU A 377 13.26 21.09 -13.61
C GLU A 377 12.34 20.74 -14.79
N VAL A 378 11.23 21.44 -14.97
CA VAL A 378 10.25 21.11 -16.03
C VAL A 378 10.84 21.33 -17.42
N VAL A 379 10.45 20.50 -18.41
CA VAL A 379 10.87 20.68 -19.82
C VAL A 379 10.26 21.97 -20.40
N GLY A 380 9.04 22.30 -19.97
CA GLY A 380 8.28 23.48 -20.38
C GLY A 380 7.19 23.79 -19.36
N GLU A 381 6.84 25.07 -19.26
CA GLU A 381 5.87 25.60 -18.30
C GLU A 381 4.46 25.79 -18.91
N ASP A 382 4.29 25.48 -20.20
CA ASP A 382 2.99 25.52 -20.87
C ASP A 382 2.13 24.30 -20.53
N ALA A 383 0.80 24.47 -20.61
CA ALA A 383 -0.17 23.43 -20.25
C ALA A 383 0.03 22.14 -21.04
N ALA A 384 0.34 22.22 -22.34
CA ALA A 384 0.51 21.04 -23.20
C ALA A 384 1.71 20.20 -22.77
N THR A 385 2.86 20.83 -22.48
CA THR A 385 4.06 20.14 -22.00
C THR A 385 3.85 19.48 -20.62
N ILE A 386 3.22 20.21 -19.69
CA ILE A 386 2.90 19.69 -18.35
C ILE A 386 1.93 18.50 -18.46
N LEU A 387 0.87 18.64 -19.25
CA LEU A 387 -0.14 17.60 -19.48
C LEU A 387 0.48 16.36 -20.14
N ALA A 388 1.32 16.52 -21.16
CA ALA A 388 2.01 15.41 -21.81
C ALA A 388 2.89 14.62 -20.83
N THR A 389 3.62 15.34 -19.96
CA THR A 389 4.46 14.71 -18.92
C THR A 389 3.62 13.98 -17.88
N LEU A 390 2.52 14.58 -17.44
CA LEU A 390 1.61 13.97 -16.48
C LEU A 390 0.95 12.70 -17.05
N ARG A 391 0.51 12.75 -18.32
CA ARG A 391 -0.02 11.59 -19.06
C ARG A 391 1.01 10.48 -19.16
N ALA A 392 2.23 10.81 -19.57
CA ALA A 392 3.32 9.85 -19.65
C ALA A 392 3.60 9.20 -18.28
N PHE A 393 3.63 9.99 -17.21
CA PHE A 393 3.81 9.48 -15.86
C PHE A 393 2.68 8.52 -15.45
N PHE A 394 1.41 8.87 -15.69
CA PHE A 394 0.29 7.98 -15.35
C PHE A 394 0.27 6.68 -16.12
N LEU A 395 0.72 6.69 -17.36
CA LEU A 395 0.91 5.49 -18.16
C LEU A 395 2.09 4.65 -17.62
N LEU A 396 3.17 5.28 -17.17
CA LEU A 396 4.39 4.57 -16.76
C LEU A 396 4.46 4.20 -15.28
N ARG A 397 3.68 4.83 -14.39
CA ARG A 397 3.80 4.67 -12.92
C ARG A 397 3.75 3.22 -12.45
N GLY A 398 2.93 2.38 -13.09
CA GLY A 398 2.86 0.95 -12.77
C GLY A 398 4.14 0.20 -13.13
N PHE A 399 4.75 0.56 -14.25
CA PHE A 399 6.05 0.05 -14.68
C PHE A 399 7.17 0.57 -13.78
N LEU A 400 7.22 1.87 -13.51
CA LEU A 400 8.20 2.48 -12.61
C LEU A 400 8.18 1.82 -11.22
N ARG A 401 6.99 1.55 -10.68
CA ARG A 401 6.82 0.81 -9.41
C ARG A 401 7.40 -0.60 -9.45
N ARG A 402 7.22 -1.30 -10.57
CA ARG A 402 7.69 -2.68 -10.76
C ARG A 402 9.21 -2.72 -10.96
N ASP A 403 9.72 -1.91 -11.87
CA ASP A 403 11.13 -1.89 -12.25
C ASP A 403 12.02 -1.34 -11.12
N GLY A 404 11.59 -0.27 -10.44
CA GLY A 404 12.26 0.25 -9.24
C GLY A 404 12.04 -0.60 -7.98
N ALA A 405 11.29 -1.70 -8.08
CA ALA A 405 10.97 -2.58 -6.95
C ALA A 405 10.50 -1.81 -5.69
N ILE A 406 9.59 -0.86 -5.88
CA ILE A 406 9.20 0.11 -4.83
C ILE A 406 8.70 -0.63 -3.59
N ASP A 407 9.32 -0.33 -2.45
CA ASP A 407 9.09 -1.06 -1.20
C ASP A 407 7.64 -0.94 -0.74
N TRP A 408 7.12 -1.98 -0.09
CA TRP A 408 5.74 -1.98 0.38
C TRP A 408 5.51 -0.86 1.42
N SER A 409 6.49 -0.58 2.29
CA SER A 409 6.39 0.46 3.33
C SER A 409 6.20 1.84 2.71
N ARG A 410 6.90 2.11 1.60
CA ARG A 410 6.70 3.30 0.77
C ARG A 410 5.30 3.32 0.17
N ARG A 411 4.85 2.23 -0.45
CA ARG A 411 3.51 2.15 -1.06
C ARG A 411 2.34 2.32 -0.08
N ALA A 412 2.57 2.05 1.21
CA ALA A 412 1.59 2.18 2.27
C ALA A 412 1.74 3.46 3.09
N SER A 413 2.75 4.27 2.79
CA SER A 413 3.02 5.54 3.45
C SER A 413 2.00 6.59 3.01
N PRO A 414 1.49 7.42 3.94
CA PRO A 414 0.58 8.51 3.62
C PRO A 414 1.28 9.70 2.93
N TYR A 415 2.60 9.64 2.70
CA TYR A 415 3.39 10.72 2.09
C TYR A 415 3.57 10.60 0.57
N ILE A 416 3.32 9.41 -0.01
CA ILE A 416 3.47 9.11 -1.45
C ILE A 416 2.24 8.36 -2.00
N GLU A 417 1.06 8.89 -1.72
CA GLU A 417 -0.18 8.25 -2.13
C GLU A 417 -0.30 8.23 -3.67
N PRO A 418 -0.90 7.16 -4.26
CA PRO A 418 -1.25 7.15 -5.67
C PRO A 418 -2.26 8.26 -5.99
N HIS A 419 -2.17 8.83 -7.19
CA HIS A 419 -3.25 9.67 -7.73
C HIS A 419 -4.54 8.85 -7.87
N SER A 420 -5.67 9.49 -7.60
CA SER A 420 -6.99 8.88 -7.66
C SER A 420 -7.31 8.36 -9.06
N ASP A 421 -8.06 7.26 -9.13
CA ASP A 421 -8.51 6.70 -10.41
C ASP A 421 -9.35 7.69 -11.22
N ALA A 422 -10.06 8.61 -10.55
CA ALA A 422 -10.87 9.64 -11.19
C ALA A 422 -9.99 10.67 -11.91
N TYR A 423 -8.97 11.20 -11.21
CA TYR A 423 -8.05 12.18 -11.80
C TYR A 423 -7.22 11.56 -12.95
N VAL A 424 -6.77 10.33 -12.76
CA VAL A 424 -6.03 9.59 -13.80
C VAL A 424 -6.91 9.34 -15.03
N ALA A 425 -8.20 9.05 -14.84
CA ALA A 425 -9.13 8.88 -15.96
C ALA A 425 -9.38 10.20 -16.70
N LEU A 426 -9.54 11.31 -15.99
CA LEU A 426 -9.68 12.65 -16.58
C LEU A 426 -8.47 13.01 -17.44
N VAL A 427 -7.25 12.91 -16.88
CA VAL A 427 -6.01 13.28 -17.56
C VAL A 427 -5.72 12.38 -18.77
N LEU A 428 -6.09 11.10 -18.72
CA LEU A 428 -5.90 10.14 -19.81
C LEU A 428 -7.10 10.06 -20.77
N ASP A 429 -8.08 10.95 -20.65
CA ASP A 429 -9.10 11.14 -21.68
C ASP A 429 -8.45 11.82 -22.91
N PRO A 430 -8.55 11.24 -24.11
CA PRO A 430 -8.03 11.85 -25.33
C PRO A 430 -8.62 13.22 -25.65
N GLU A 431 -9.84 13.52 -25.19
CA GLU A 431 -10.52 14.80 -25.42
C GLU A 431 -10.17 15.87 -24.38
N TYR A 432 -9.44 15.50 -23.31
CA TYR A 432 -9.03 16.45 -22.28
C TYR A 432 -7.88 17.33 -22.77
N ASP A 433 -8.16 18.60 -23.03
CA ASP A 433 -7.19 19.61 -23.52
C ASP A 433 -7.35 20.94 -22.74
N PRO A 434 -7.03 20.95 -21.43
CA PRO A 434 -7.18 22.12 -20.58
C PRO A 434 -6.13 23.19 -20.88
N ASP A 435 -6.48 24.46 -20.64
CA ASP A 435 -5.47 25.49 -20.41
C ASP A 435 -4.80 25.33 -19.03
N LEU A 436 -3.77 26.13 -18.75
CA LEU A 436 -2.98 25.98 -17.52
C LEU A 436 -3.83 26.21 -16.26
N ASP A 437 -4.76 27.16 -16.30
CA ASP A 437 -5.60 27.49 -15.15
C ASP A 437 -6.59 26.36 -14.87
N THR A 438 -7.21 25.81 -15.91
CA THR A 438 -8.12 24.65 -15.82
C THR A 438 -7.39 23.41 -15.29
N LEU A 439 -6.19 23.13 -15.80
CA LEU A 439 -5.37 22.00 -15.34
C LEU A 439 -5.05 22.09 -13.84
N ILE A 440 -4.74 23.30 -13.36
CA ILE A 440 -4.45 23.55 -11.94
C ILE A 440 -5.72 23.39 -11.10
N GLU A 441 -6.85 23.95 -11.56
CA GLU A 441 -8.13 23.85 -10.86
C GLU A 441 -8.60 22.38 -10.76
N ASP A 442 -8.51 21.62 -11.84
CA ASP A 442 -8.85 20.19 -11.85
C ASP A 442 -7.93 19.39 -10.91
N TYR A 443 -6.62 19.67 -10.88
CA TYR A 443 -5.71 19.03 -9.93
C TYR A 443 -6.09 19.38 -8.49
N LEU A 444 -6.41 20.64 -8.18
CA LEU A 444 -6.78 21.05 -6.83
C LEU A 444 -8.14 20.48 -6.39
N GLU A 445 -9.09 20.30 -7.31
CA GLU A 445 -10.37 19.68 -7.02
C GLU A 445 -10.20 18.19 -6.69
N HIS A 446 -9.42 17.48 -7.49
CA HIS A 446 -9.22 16.04 -7.32
C HIS A 446 -8.17 15.66 -6.28
N GLU A 447 -7.09 16.44 -6.17
CA GLU A 447 -5.85 16.09 -5.46
C GLU A 447 -5.28 17.27 -4.63
N PRO A 448 -6.01 17.84 -3.64
CA PRO A 448 -5.55 18.99 -2.84
C PRO A 448 -4.51 18.59 -1.77
N SER A 449 -3.44 17.89 -2.17
CA SER A 449 -2.43 17.37 -1.26
C SER A 449 -1.05 17.31 -1.90
N ARG A 450 -0.02 17.69 -1.12
CA ARG A 450 1.41 17.49 -1.47
C ARG A 450 1.85 16.02 -1.40
N ASN A 451 1.04 15.15 -0.82
CA ASN A 451 1.42 13.76 -0.54
C ASN A 451 1.06 12.84 -1.70
N ARG A 452 1.78 13.01 -2.82
CA ARG A 452 1.57 12.24 -4.04
C ARG A 452 2.88 11.65 -4.53
N GLU A 453 2.79 10.54 -5.26
CA GLU A 453 3.92 9.93 -5.97
C GLU A 453 4.59 10.91 -6.96
N LEU A 454 3.79 11.81 -7.55
CA LEU A 454 4.23 12.97 -8.30
C LEU A 454 3.45 14.20 -7.81
N ASP A 455 4.12 15.04 -7.04
CA ASP A 455 3.54 16.27 -6.48
C ASP A 455 3.77 17.46 -7.43
N LEU A 456 2.69 18.14 -7.79
CA LEU A 456 2.67 19.30 -8.68
C LEU A 456 2.53 20.62 -7.92
N MET A 457 2.30 20.58 -6.60
CA MET A 457 2.12 21.78 -5.78
C MET A 457 3.30 22.77 -5.90
N PRO A 458 4.58 22.35 -5.90
CA PRO A 458 5.70 23.27 -6.07
C PRO A 458 5.69 24.00 -7.42
N LEU A 459 5.38 23.26 -8.51
CA LEU A 459 5.28 23.81 -9.86
C LEU A 459 4.10 24.78 -9.98
N PHE A 460 2.93 24.39 -9.49
CA PHE A 460 1.75 25.25 -9.55
C PHE A 460 1.89 26.48 -8.67
N ALA A 461 2.61 26.40 -7.55
CA ALA A 461 2.92 27.56 -6.73
C ALA A 461 3.88 28.54 -7.45
N HIS A 462 4.76 28.03 -8.32
CA HIS A 462 5.63 28.85 -9.17
C HIS A 462 4.85 29.51 -10.32
N LEU A 463 3.96 28.78 -10.98
CA LEU A 463 3.21 29.26 -12.14
C LEU A 463 2.00 30.15 -11.78
N ARG A 464 1.33 29.86 -10.67
CA ARG A 464 0.10 30.53 -10.19
C ARG A 464 0.09 30.62 -8.65
N PRO A 465 0.96 31.45 -8.05
CA PRO A 465 1.11 31.53 -6.60
C PRO A 465 -0.20 31.85 -5.86
N GLU A 466 -1.06 32.70 -6.43
CA GLU A 466 -2.34 33.10 -5.86
C GLU A 466 -3.37 31.95 -5.76
N ARG A 467 -3.24 30.92 -6.59
CA ARG A 467 -4.11 29.73 -6.56
C ARG A 467 -3.72 28.81 -5.42
N ILE A 468 -2.41 28.57 -5.26
CA ILE A 468 -1.87 27.66 -4.24
C ILE A 468 -1.81 28.28 -2.85
N ALA A 469 -1.61 29.60 -2.75
CA ALA A 469 -1.59 30.31 -1.47
C ALA A 469 -2.86 30.09 -0.62
N ARG A 470 -3.99 29.76 -1.26
CA ARG A 470 -5.27 29.43 -0.59
C ARG A 470 -5.19 28.18 0.29
N LEU A 471 -4.25 27.27 0.03
CA LEU A 471 -4.03 26.06 0.83
C LEU A 471 -3.31 26.36 2.16
N ASN A 472 -2.61 27.51 2.24
CA ASN A 472 -1.91 27.99 3.44
C ASN A 472 -0.96 26.94 4.07
N ASP A 473 -0.28 26.14 3.25
CA ASP A 473 0.71 25.15 3.69
C ASP A 473 2.14 25.72 3.48
N PRO A 474 2.87 26.06 4.55
CA PRO A 474 4.20 26.66 4.44
C PRO A 474 5.27 25.70 3.90
N ARG A 475 4.96 24.40 3.79
CA ARG A 475 5.89 23.40 3.25
C ARG A 475 5.89 23.37 1.72
N ILE A 476 4.93 24.02 1.06
CA ILE A 476 4.90 24.16 -0.39
C ILE A 476 5.86 25.29 -0.77
N LYS A 477 7.07 24.93 -1.21
CA LYS A 477 8.06 25.87 -1.73
C LYS A 477 7.88 25.98 -3.24
N ALA A 478 7.65 27.18 -3.77
CA ALA A 478 7.46 27.42 -5.20
C ALA A 478 8.78 27.22 -5.97
N ARG A 479 8.76 26.36 -7.00
CA ARG A 479 9.92 26.07 -7.86
C ARG A 479 9.48 25.45 -9.20
N PRO A 480 10.18 25.69 -10.32
CA PRO A 480 9.82 25.19 -11.65
C PRO A 480 10.20 23.71 -11.84
N THR A 481 9.68 22.83 -11.00
CA THR A 481 10.09 21.41 -10.97
C THR A 481 8.94 20.46 -10.68
N TRP A 482 9.04 19.25 -11.23
CA TRP A 482 8.29 18.10 -10.75
C TRP A 482 8.80 17.67 -9.39
N HIS A 483 7.93 17.36 -8.43
CA HIS A 483 8.37 16.74 -7.18
C HIS A 483 8.07 15.24 -7.22
N TYR A 484 9.01 14.47 -7.78
CA TYR A 484 8.87 13.04 -8.02
C TYR A 484 9.39 12.25 -6.82
N ARG A 485 8.46 11.66 -6.06
CA ARG A 485 8.74 11.03 -4.76
C ARG A 485 8.70 9.51 -4.79
N LEU A 486 8.46 8.88 -5.93
CA LEU A 486 8.24 7.44 -6.03
C LEU A 486 9.47 6.56 -5.71
N PRO A 487 10.71 6.89 -6.11
CA PRO A 487 11.86 6.00 -5.98
C PRO A 487 12.21 5.61 -4.53
N ASN A 488 12.71 4.39 -4.33
CA ASN A 488 13.32 4.03 -3.04
C ASN A 488 14.67 4.75 -2.88
N CYS A 489 15.14 4.86 -1.65
CA CYS A 489 16.54 5.11 -1.32
C CYS A 489 17.17 3.77 -0.92
N ASP A 490 17.60 2.95 -1.89
CA ASP A 490 18.15 1.61 -1.63
C ASP A 490 19.67 1.67 -1.34
N LEU A 491 20.10 2.53 -0.41
CA LEU A 491 21.52 2.74 -0.06
C LEU A 491 22.27 1.46 0.35
N ASP A 492 21.58 0.44 0.87
CA ASP A 492 22.20 -0.84 1.25
C ASP A 492 22.53 -1.72 0.03
N ASP A 493 22.00 -1.40 -1.15
CA ASP A 493 22.25 -2.12 -2.39
C ASP A 493 23.43 -1.49 -3.16
N PRO A 494 24.58 -2.18 -3.27
CA PRO A 494 25.76 -1.63 -3.94
C PRO A 494 25.55 -1.45 -5.45
N GLU A 495 24.49 -2.01 -6.02
CA GLU A 495 24.15 -1.77 -7.42
C GLU A 495 23.15 -0.62 -7.61
N TRP A 496 22.58 -0.06 -6.54
CA TRP A 496 21.64 1.06 -6.64
C TRP A 496 22.39 2.39 -6.78
N SER A 497 21.83 3.32 -7.55
CA SER A 497 22.39 4.66 -7.72
C SER A 497 21.31 5.70 -8.02
N VAL A 498 21.57 6.97 -7.67
CA VAL A 498 20.71 8.11 -8.00
C VAL A 498 20.61 8.25 -9.53
N THR A 499 21.72 8.02 -10.23
CA THR A 499 21.74 8.04 -11.69
C THR A 499 20.78 7.00 -12.30
N GLU A 500 20.68 5.78 -11.74
CA GLU A 500 19.73 4.78 -12.23
C GLU A 500 18.28 5.25 -12.07
N GLU A 501 17.92 5.85 -10.93
CA GLU A 501 16.58 6.39 -10.71
C GLU A 501 16.27 7.58 -11.62
N TRP A 502 17.26 8.41 -11.92
CA TRP A 502 17.14 9.45 -12.95
C TRP A 502 16.86 8.87 -14.34
N GLN A 503 17.55 7.79 -14.72
CA GLN A 503 17.29 7.11 -15.99
C GLN A 503 15.86 6.57 -16.08
N ARG A 504 15.25 6.15 -14.96
CA ARG A 504 13.82 5.79 -14.92
C ARG A 504 12.92 6.98 -15.20
N TRP A 505 13.22 8.15 -14.62
CA TRP A 505 12.47 9.38 -14.91
C TRP A 505 12.55 9.78 -16.39
N LEU A 506 13.72 9.62 -17.03
CA LEU A 506 13.87 9.94 -18.46
C LEU A 506 12.93 9.12 -19.37
N LEU A 507 12.44 7.95 -18.95
CA LEU A 507 11.42 7.21 -19.70
C LEU A 507 10.09 7.99 -19.79
N VAL A 508 9.75 8.71 -18.72
CA VAL A 508 8.57 9.59 -18.66
C VAL A 508 8.73 10.74 -19.64
N GLU A 509 9.87 11.44 -19.57
CA GLU A 509 10.12 12.58 -20.45
C GLU A 509 10.14 12.17 -21.94
N ARG A 510 10.75 11.02 -22.27
CA ARG A 510 10.78 10.51 -23.64
C ARG A 510 9.38 10.25 -24.18
N LEU A 511 8.54 9.55 -23.42
CA LEU A 511 7.17 9.29 -23.84
C LEU A 511 6.38 10.60 -23.98
N ALA A 512 6.57 11.56 -23.07
CA ALA A 512 5.93 12.87 -23.13
C ALA A 512 6.35 13.69 -24.36
N SER A 513 7.60 13.53 -24.82
CA SER A 513 8.16 14.28 -25.96
C SER A 513 7.77 13.76 -27.33
N ASP A 514 7.11 12.61 -27.41
CA ASP A 514 6.64 11.99 -28.65
C ASP A 514 5.09 11.97 -28.66
N PRO A 515 4.42 13.01 -29.18
CA PRO A 515 2.97 13.12 -29.14
C PRO A 515 2.26 11.96 -29.85
N ALA A 516 2.84 11.43 -30.93
CA ALA A 516 2.26 10.32 -31.68
C ALA A 516 2.31 9.03 -30.86
N ARG A 517 3.46 8.74 -30.24
CA ARG A 517 3.62 7.58 -29.36
C ARG A 517 2.78 7.71 -28.09
N LEU A 518 2.71 8.91 -27.49
CA LEU A 518 1.88 9.16 -26.32
C LEU A 518 0.41 8.92 -26.61
N ALA A 519 -0.10 9.44 -27.74
CA ALA A 519 -1.49 9.22 -28.16
C ALA A 519 -1.79 7.72 -28.36
N ASP A 520 -0.91 6.98 -29.05
CA ASP A 520 -1.05 5.52 -29.21
C ASP A 520 -1.08 4.78 -27.87
N TRP A 521 -0.26 5.19 -26.90
CA TRP A 521 -0.27 4.61 -25.57
C TRP A 521 -1.55 4.92 -24.79
N ILE A 522 -2.11 6.12 -24.92
CA ILE A 522 -3.39 6.49 -24.32
C ILE A 522 -4.52 5.65 -24.92
N ASP A 523 -4.56 5.51 -26.25
CA ASP A 523 -5.57 4.71 -26.96
C ASP A 523 -5.48 3.23 -26.57
N GLU A 524 -4.27 2.68 -26.46
CA GLU A 524 -4.06 1.31 -25.99
C GLU A 524 -4.48 1.16 -24.51
N TRP A 525 -4.08 2.07 -23.62
CA TRP A 525 -4.49 2.05 -22.21
C TRP A 525 -6.02 2.05 -22.05
N ASN A 526 -6.72 2.84 -22.88
CA ASN A 526 -8.17 2.93 -22.88
C ASN A 526 -8.88 1.67 -23.39
N ARG A 527 -8.18 0.77 -24.11
CA ARG A 527 -8.68 -0.57 -24.45
C ARG A 527 -8.64 -1.56 -23.30
N TYR A 528 -7.80 -1.35 -22.28
CA TYR A 528 -7.78 -2.20 -21.09
C TYR A 528 -8.90 -1.81 -20.12
N GLY A 529 -9.76 -2.78 -19.79
CA GLY A 529 -10.77 -2.58 -18.74
C GLY A 529 -10.15 -2.40 -17.36
N ARG A 530 -10.90 -1.83 -16.41
CA ARG A 530 -10.44 -1.61 -15.03
C ARG A 530 -9.86 -2.88 -14.37
N VAL A 531 -10.47 -4.04 -14.62
CA VAL A 531 -9.99 -5.33 -14.10
C VAL A 531 -8.63 -5.72 -14.70
N ASP A 532 -8.43 -5.52 -16.00
CA ASP A 532 -7.16 -5.87 -16.66
C ASP A 532 -6.03 -4.95 -16.19
N ARG A 533 -6.30 -3.66 -16.02
CA ARG A 533 -5.36 -2.69 -15.44
C ARG A 533 -5.00 -3.08 -14.00
N TRP A 534 -6.00 -3.44 -13.19
CA TRP A 534 -5.78 -3.91 -11.82
C TRP A 534 -4.95 -5.21 -11.75
N LEU A 535 -5.14 -6.10 -12.72
CA LEU A 535 -4.33 -7.32 -12.87
C LEU A 535 -2.91 -7.05 -13.38
N GLY A 536 -2.55 -5.80 -13.69
CA GLY A 536 -1.21 -5.43 -14.16
C GLY A 536 -1.00 -5.59 -15.66
N ALA A 537 -2.06 -5.77 -16.45
CA ALA A 537 -1.95 -6.06 -17.88
C ALA A 537 -1.21 -4.99 -18.67
N TRP A 538 -1.52 -3.74 -18.34
CA TRP A 538 -0.87 -2.60 -18.92
C TRP A 538 0.59 -2.48 -18.50
N VAL A 539 0.93 -2.86 -17.27
CA VAL A 539 2.32 -2.77 -16.82
C VAL A 539 3.20 -3.71 -17.64
N ASP A 540 2.69 -4.90 -17.96
CA ASP A 540 3.36 -5.83 -18.88
C ASP A 540 3.48 -5.25 -20.29
N GLU A 541 2.44 -4.56 -20.77
CA GLU A 541 2.46 -3.88 -22.07
C GLU A 541 3.51 -2.77 -22.12
N ALA A 542 3.49 -1.88 -21.14
CA ALA A 542 4.46 -0.79 -21.02
C ALA A 542 5.89 -1.35 -20.97
N GLU A 543 6.14 -2.39 -20.18
CA GLU A 543 7.45 -3.04 -20.09
C GLU A 543 7.90 -3.60 -21.45
N ARG A 544 7.01 -4.28 -22.19
CA ARG A 544 7.32 -4.78 -23.54
C ARG A 544 7.65 -3.66 -24.51
N ARG A 545 6.88 -2.57 -24.48
CA ARG A 545 7.06 -1.39 -25.37
C ARG A 545 8.30 -0.56 -25.04
N ILE A 546 8.82 -0.66 -23.82
CA ILE A 546 10.08 -0.02 -23.41
C ILE A 546 11.28 -0.89 -23.81
N ALA A 547 11.12 -2.21 -23.73
CA ALA A 547 12.16 -3.17 -24.09
C ALA A 547 12.34 -3.36 -25.61
N SER A 548 11.34 -2.99 -26.41
CA SER A 548 11.38 -2.95 -27.89
C SER A 548 11.84 -1.59 -28.38
#